data_AF-A0A2E1U8Y7-F1
#
_entry.id   AF-A0A2E1U8Y7-F1
#
_cell.length_a   1.000
_cell.length_b   1.000
_cell.length_c   1.000
_cell.angle_alpha   90.00
_cell.angle_beta   90.00
_cell.angle_gamma   90.00
#
_symmetry.space_group_name_H-M   'P 1'
#
loop_
_entity.id
_entity.type
_entity.pdbx_description
1 polymer ?
#
loop_
_entity_poly.entity_id
_entity_poly.type
_entity_poly.pdbx_seq_one_letter_code
_entity_poly.pdbx_strand_id
1 'polypeptide(L)'
;MVARRIPCDGLVGSRIERNPCFARSCIDVLLGAVPKGGQPLSRLTRILATIGPASAELAPELVMAGADCIRVNLSHGDAAWHREASSRALSAGAALLLDLPGPKIRLGNFDGVRSLVRHNTVVLRPESLAQEDELPLPKDIFAGLRVGNVVAMVDGRVRCHVLEVDSDRAVLEIRRSGEVRGRQGVSLPGADLALPSFTDADAQGCALARELKPHWVAISFVCSPDDVERVRSEVPSETRLIAKIETVRAMDRLDEIAAAADALMIARGDLGAELDLPEVPAAQHQIVQAARRVGKPVVLATQVFESMHEHAVPTRAEVSDAAHGVAAGMDAVMLSGESAVGAYPIAAVETLARVLSAAEEASFEAVAHAPTSPQVASVLVAARDHAWIGLGPGAVQLAGPLAAARTGKHILVRAARLAGRGLMRGVHRSVDPPSVLAGRLGLDPAQGLEVEIDGNGRMMLMDRRFDA
;
A
#
# COMPACT_ATOMS: atom_id res chain seq x y z
N MET A 1 34.98 -21.83 22.53
CA MET A 1 33.91 -22.68 21.94
C MET A 1 34.33 -23.09 20.54
N VAL A 2 34.44 -24.40 20.27
CA VAL A 2 34.79 -24.92 18.94
C VAL A 2 33.53 -24.88 18.08
N ALA A 3 33.52 -24.06 17.03
CA ALA A 3 32.39 -23.93 16.12
C ALA A 3 32.18 -25.26 15.37
N ARG A 4 30.97 -25.84 15.44
CA ARG A 4 30.58 -27.00 14.64
C ARG A 4 29.89 -26.53 13.36
N ARG A 5 30.31 -27.06 12.21
CA ARG A 5 29.68 -26.85 10.90
C ARG A 5 28.66 -27.95 10.66
N ILE A 6 27.41 -27.58 10.35
CA ILE A 6 26.33 -28.54 10.04
C ILE A 6 25.94 -28.39 8.56
N PRO A 7 26.19 -29.39 7.69
CA PRO A 7 25.72 -29.38 6.31
C PRO A 7 24.19 -29.48 6.24
N CYS A 8 23.55 -28.69 5.39
CA CYS A 8 22.09 -28.70 5.18
C CYS A 8 21.63 -29.63 4.03
N ASP A 9 22.55 -30.43 3.48
CA ASP A 9 22.29 -31.36 2.38
C ASP A 9 21.43 -32.53 2.89
N GLY A 10 20.10 -32.39 2.82
CA GLY A 10 19.14 -33.43 3.25
C GLY A 10 17.76 -32.93 3.71
N LEU A 11 17.55 -31.61 3.78
CA LEU A 11 16.25 -31.02 4.21
C LEU A 11 15.38 -30.52 3.06
N VAL A 12 15.76 -30.82 1.81
CA VAL A 12 15.00 -30.42 0.62
C VAL A 12 14.28 -31.66 0.07
N GLY A 13 12.95 -31.66 0.16
CA GLY A 13 12.10 -32.42 -0.77
C GLY A 13 11.65 -33.84 -0.43
N SER A 14 11.93 -34.42 0.74
CA SER A 14 11.37 -35.74 1.10
C SER A 14 10.55 -35.70 2.38
N ARG A 15 9.35 -36.29 2.37
CA ARG A 15 8.56 -36.62 3.56
C ARG A 15 9.51 -37.09 4.67
N ILE A 16 9.45 -36.43 5.82
CA ILE A 16 10.28 -36.76 6.98
C ILE A 16 9.86 -38.16 7.46
N GLU A 17 10.57 -39.20 7.02
CA GLU A 17 10.57 -40.48 7.71
C GLU A 17 11.39 -40.33 8.99
N ARG A 18 10.76 -40.68 10.12
CA ARG A 18 11.34 -40.58 11.46
C ARG A 18 12.53 -41.55 11.58
N ASN A 19 13.73 -41.04 11.44
CA ASN A 19 14.94 -41.80 11.74
C ASN A 19 15.33 -41.61 13.23
N PRO A 20 15.52 -42.66 14.06
CA PRO A 20 15.45 -42.51 15.52
C PRO A 20 16.71 -42.02 16.24
N CYS A 21 17.79 -41.66 15.54
CA CYS A 21 19.13 -41.56 16.16
C CYS A 21 19.85 -40.20 16.10
N PHE A 22 19.21 -39.10 15.71
CA PHE A 22 19.85 -37.78 15.70
C PHE A 22 19.35 -36.85 16.81
N ALA A 23 20.31 -36.15 17.43
CA ALA A 23 20.21 -35.42 18.69
C ALA A 23 18.95 -34.56 18.86
N ARG A 24 18.13 -34.93 19.85
CA ARG A 24 16.88 -34.29 20.24
C ARG A 24 17.02 -32.80 20.64
N SER A 25 18.17 -32.35 21.16
CA SER A 25 18.23 -31.07 21.88
C SER A 25 18.20 -29.78 21.04
N CYS A 26 18.75 -29.76 19.81
CA CYS A 26 18.77 -28.55 18.97
C CYS A 26 17.55 -28.46 18.04
N ILE A 27 17.01 -29.62 17.67
CA ILE A 27 15.81 -29.75 16.85
C ILE A 27 14.55 -29.46 17.69
N ASP A 28 14.50 -29.88 18.95
CA ASP A 28 13.34 -29.60 19.83
C ASP A 28 13.17 -28.10 20.13
N VAL A 29 14.26 -27.31 20.12
CA VAL A 29 14.21 -25.84 20.22
C VAL A 29 13.60 -25.20 18.95
N LEU A 30 13.79 -25.83 17.78
CA LEU A 30 13.19 -25.44 16.49
C LEU A 30 11.77 -26.02 16.27
N LEU A 31 11.39 -27.05 17.03
CA LEU A 31 10.15 -27.83 16.85
C LEU A 31 9.15 -27.72 18.01
N GLY A 32 9.36 -26.81 18.97
CA GLY A 32 8.47 -26.59 20.11
C GLY A 32 6.98 -26.59 19.72
N ALA A 33 6.19 -27.38 20.46
CA ALA A 33 4.79 -27.65 20.14
C ALA A 33 3.95 -26.35 20.12
N VAL A 34 3.38 -26.04 18.96
CA VAL A 34 2.44 -24.94 18.76
C VAL A 34 1.15 -25.23 19.55
N PRO A 35 0.64 -24.29 20.37
CA PRO A 35 -0.66 -24.43 21.00
C PRO A 35 -1.75 -24.58 19.92
N LYS A 36 -2.55 -25.65 19.99
CA LYS A 36 -3.71 -25.83 19.10
C LYS A 36 -4.80 -24.84 19.51
N GLY A 37 -4.97 -23.74 18.79
CA GLY A 37 -6.03 -22.78 19.14
C GLY A 37 -6.30 -21.58 18.21
N GLY A 38 -5.56 -21.35 17.13
CA GLY A 38 -5.85 -20.27 16.17
C GLY A 38 -6.06 -20.83 14.76
N GLN A 39 -7.05 -20.32 14.02
CA GLN A 39 -7.13 -20.59 12.58
C GLN A 39 -5.83 -20.11 11.91
N PRO A 40 -5.19 -20.94 11.05
CA PRO A 40 -3.97 -20.55 10.38
C PRO A 40 -4.23 -19.35 9.46
N LEU A 41 -3.37 -18.34 9.51
CA LEU A 41 -3.36 -17.25 8.52
C LEU A 41 -3.16 -17.86 7.13
N SER A 42 -4.15 -17.79 6.25
CA SER A 42 -4.09 -18.39 4.91
C SER A 42 -3.39 -17.50 3.87
N ARG A 43 -3.32 -16.19 4.12
CA ARG A 43 -2.80 -15.13 3.23
C ARG A 43 -1.93 -14.13 4.00
N LEU A 44 -0.82 -13.67 3.41
CA LEU A 44 0.10 -12.70 4.01
C LEU A 44 -0.19 -11.24 3.60
N THR A 45 -0.34 -11.00 2.30
CA THR A 45 -0.62 -9.71 1.66
C THR A 45 -2.02 -9.30 2.02
N ARG A 46 -2.21 -8.13 2.64
CA ARG A 46 -3.47 -7.70 3.25
C ARG A 46 -4.46 -7.09 2.25
N ILE A 47 -5.74 -7.10 2.59
CA ILE A 47 -6.81 -6.48 1.80
C ILE A 47 -7.43 -5.33 2.56
N LEU A 48 -7.39 -4.14 1.96
CA LEU A 48 -8.15 -2.98 2.41
C LEU A 48 -9.40 -2.87 1.53
N ALA A 49 -10.58 -2.87 2.14
CA ALA A 49 -11.84 -2.65 1.43
C ALA A 49 -12.42 -1.30 1.81
N THR A 50 -12.80 -0.49 0.83
CA THR A 50 -13.49 0.78 1.09
C THR A 50 -14.98 0.51 1.29
N ILE A 51 -15.55 1.05 2.36
CA ILE A 51 -16.99 1.02 2.60
C ILE A 51 -17.67 2.22 1.93
N GLY A 52 -18.84 2.00 1.36
CA GLY A 52 -19.62 3.04 0.68
C GLY A 52 -21.07 2.61 0.47
N PRO A 53 -21.86 3.33 -0.35
CA PRO A 53 -23.28 3.04 -0.54
C PRO A 53 -23.63 1.58 -0.88
N ALA A 54 -22.81 0.88 -1.66
CA ALA A 54 -23.04 -0.52 -2.03
C ALA A 54 -22.69 -1.52 -0.91
N SER A 55 -21.95 -1.08 0.12
CA SER A 55 -21.42 -1.93 1.19
C SER A 55 -21.62 -1.37 2.59
N ALA A 56 -22.45 -0.33 2.75
CA ALA A 56 -22.60 0.41 4.00
C ALA A 56 -22.97 -0.49 5.18
N GLU A 57 -23.80 -1.50 4.92
CA GLU A 57 -24.26 -2.49 5.91
C GLU A 57 -23.44 -3.80 5.88
N LEU A 58 -22.49 -3.94 4.95
CA LEU A 58 -21.84 -5.22 4.62
C LEU A 58 -20.45 -5.37 5.25
N ALA A 59 -20.13 -4.62 6.31
CA ALA A 59 -18.81 -4.71 6.94
C ALA A 59 -18.48 -6.13 7.44
N PRO A 60 -19.38 -6.89 8.12
CA PRO A 60 -19.13 -8.27 8.49
C PRO A 60 -18.87 -9.19 7.30
N GLU A 61 -19.65 -9.03 6.22
CA GLU A 61 -19.53 -9.81 4.99
C GLU A 61 -18.23 -9.53 4.26
N LEU A 62 -17.78 -8.27 4.22
CA LEU A 62 -16.48 -7.89 3.67
C LEU A 62 -15.34 -8.55 4.46
N VAL A 63 -15.41 -8.57 5.79
CA VAL A 63 -14.41 -9.23 6.64
C VAL A 63 -14.42 -10.75 6.41
N MET A 64 -15.60 -11.38 6.36
CA MET A 64 -15.73 -12.81 6.06
C MET A 64 -15.18 -13.17 4.67
N ALA A 65 -15.37 -12.29 3.68
CA ALA A 65 -14.81 -12.44 2.34
C ALA A 65 -13.28 -12.31 2.30
N GLY A 66 -12.69 -11.71 3.33
CA GLY A 66 -11.24 -11.61 3.52
C GLY A 66 -10.69 -10.19 3.64
N ALA A 67 -11.52 -9.16 3.84
CA ALA A 67 -11.00 -7.82 4.14
C ALA A 67 -10.32 -7.81 5.52
N ASP A 68 -9.07 -7.33 5.59
CA ASP A 68 -8.32 -7.18 6.84
C ASP A 68 -8.56 -5.80 7.47
N CYS A 69 -8.83 -4.80 6.63
CA CYS A 69 -9.04 -3.42 7.04
C CYS A 69 -10.17 -2.80 6.24
N ILE A 70 -11.02 -2.04 6.91
CA ILE A 70 -12.05 -1.22 6.28
C ILE A 70 -11.59 0.23 6.23
N ARG A 71 -11.59 0.77 5.01
CA ARG A 71 -11.34 2.18 4.72
C ARG A 71 -12.65 2.95 4.70
N VAL A 72 -12.69 4.07 5.43
CA VAL A 72 -13.74 5.09 5.35
C VAL A 72 -13.15 6.32 4.67
N ASN A 73 -13.64 6.63 3.46
CA ASN A 73 -13.19 7.80 2.70
C ASN A 73 -13.94 9.05 3.17
N LEU A 74 -13.22 10.01 3.77
CA LEU A 74 -13.82 11.23 4.31
C LEU A 74 -14.10 12.30 3.24
N SER A 75 -13.78 12.03 1.97
CA SER A 75 -14.15 12.91 0.84
C SER A 75 -15.65 12.86 0.51
N HIS A 76 -16.40 11.89 1.05
CA HIS A 76 -17.79 11.62 0.69
C HIS A 76 -18.63 11.23 1.90
N GLY A 77 -19.83 11.79 2.01
CA GLY A 77 -20.71 11.59 3.17
C GLY A 77 -20.49 12.67 4.22
N ASP A 78 -21.22 12.53 5.33
CA ASP A 78 -21.16 13.46 6.46
C ASP A 78 -20.56 12.78 7.70
N ALA A 79 -20.32 13.58 8.74
CA ALA A 79 -19.74 13.10 9.98
C ALA A 79 -20.60 12.05 10.71
N ALA A 80 -21.91 12.01 10.51
CA ALA A 80 -22.77 10.99 11.12
C ALA A 80 -22.55 9.64 10.41
N TRP A 81 -22.56 9.65 9.08
CA TRP A 81 -22.28 8.49 8.26
C TRP A 81 -20.88 7.93 8.52
N HIS A 82 -19.86 8.80 8.64
CA HIS A 82 -18.49 8.36 8.93
C HIS A 82 -18.36 7.63 10.27
N ARG A 83 -19.06 8.11 11.32
CA ARG A 83 -19.08 7.45 12.64
C ARG A 83 -19.74 6.08 12.57
N GLU A 84 -20.89 6.01 11.92
CA GLU A 84 -21.64 4.78 11.78
C GLU A 84 -20.85 3.72 11.00
N ALA A 85 -20.30 4.09 9.84
CA ALA A 85 -19.45 3.20 9.04
C ALA A 85 -18.22 2.71 9.81
N SER A 86 -17.56 3.61 10.56
CA SER A 86 -16.41 3.27 11.39
C SER A 86 -16.76 2.33 12.55
N SER A 87 -17.89 2.58 13.22
CA SER A 87 -18.40 1.73 14.29
C SER A 87 -18.70 0.31 13.80
N ARG A 88 -19.31 0.19 12.62
CA ARG A 88 -19.57 -1.10 11.97
C ARG A 88 -18.29 -1.84 11.62
N ALA A 89 -17.30 -1.15 11.05
CA ALA A 89 -15.99 -1.73 10.75
C ALA A 89 -15.32 -2.33 11.99
N LEU A 90 -15.28 -1.56 13.09
CA LEU A 90 -14.70 -2.02 14.36
C LEU A 90 -15.51 -3.18 14.95
N SER A 91 -16.84 -3.11 14.90
CA SER A 91 -17.73 -4.18 15.39
C SER A 91 -17.59 -5.48 14.60
N ALA A 92 -17.25 -5.39 13.30
CA ALA A 92 -16.95 -6.54 12.45
C ALA A 92 -15.55 -7.14 12.70
N GLY A 93 -14.74 -6.53 13.57
CA GLY A 93 -13.39 -7.00 13.90
C GLY A 93 -12.32 -6.63 12.87
N ALA A 94 -12.62 -5.69 11.95
CA ALA A 94 -11.62 -5.16 11.02
C ALA A 94 -10.79 -4.05 11.65
N ALA A 95 -9.56 -3.87 11.17
CA ALA A 95 -8.89 -2.60 11.40
C ALA A 95 -9.60 -1.46 10.67
N LEU A 96 -9.51 -0.27 11.24
CA LEU A 96 -10.12 0.94 10.70
C LEU A 96 -9.05 1.86 10.11
N LEU A 97 -9.26 2.26 8.86
CA LEU A 97 -8.50 3.29 8.15
C LEU A 97 -9.43 4.48 7.83
N LEU A 98 -9.11 5.67 8.34
CA LEU A 98 -9.75 6.91 7.89
C LEU A 98 -8.89 7.55 6.80
N ASP A 99 -9.46 7.85 5.64
CA ASP A 99 -8.74 8.49 4.53
C ASP A 99 -9.13 9.97 4.43
N LEU A 100 -8.18 10.86 4.73
CA LEU A 100 -8.38 12.31 4.74
C LEU A 100 -8.57 12.84 3.32
N PRO A 101 -9.44 13.83 3.11
CA PRO A 101 -9.76 14.32 1.77
C PRO A 101 -8.59 15.01 1.05
N GLY A 102 -7.77 15.75 1.79
CA GLY A 102 -6.70 16.59 1.23
C GLY A 102 -7.22 17.71 0.32
N PRO A 103 -6.31 18.49 -0.29
CA PRO A 103 -6.63 19.64 -1.14
C PRO A 103 -7.05 19.26 -2.57
N LYS A 104 -7.95 18.27 -2.72
CA LYS A 104 -8.40 17.82 -4.05
C LYS A 104 -9.17 18.92 -4.77
N ILE A 105 -8.64 19.35 -5.91
CA ILE A 105 -9.28 20.36 -6.75
C ILE A 105 -10.44 19.70 -7.50
N ARG A 106 -11.56 20.40 -7.57
CA ARG A 106 -12.77 19.94 -8.25
C ARG A 106 -13.31 21.04 -9.15
N LEU A 107 -13.97 20.64 -10.23
CA LEU A 107 -14.82 21.53 -10.99
C LEU A 107 -15.97 22.02 -10.11
N GLY A 108 -16.41 23.26 -10.33
CA GLY A 108 -17.64 23.77 -9.77
C GLY A 108 -18.86 23.00 -10.27
N ASN A 109 -20.04 23.40 -9.79
CA ASN A 109 -21.27 22.74 -10.21
C ASN A 109 -21.74 23.24 -11.59
N PHE A 110 -22.12 22.32 -12.47
CA PHE A 110 -22.81 22.61 -13.72
C PHE A 110 -23.67 21.42 -14.14
N ASP A 111 -24.72 21.68 -14.92
CA ASP A 111 -25.72 20.67 -15.29
C ASP A 111 -25.31 19.86 -16.53
N GLY A 112 -25.65 18.57 -16.50
CA GLY A 112 -25.47 17.66 -17.62
C GLY A 112 -24.03 17.19 -17.82
N VAL A 113 -23.71 16.83 -19.07
CA VAL A 113 -22.40 16.35 -19.49
C VAL A 113 -21.85 17.31 -20.55
N ARG A 114 -20.56 17.66 -20.45
CA ARG A 114 -19.87 18.44 -21.47
C ARG A 114 -18.92 17.51 -22.23
N SER A 115 -19.13 17.39 -23.54
CA SER A 115 -18.27 16.60 -24.42
C SER A 115 -17.11 17.45 -24.92
N LEU A 116 -15.90 17.16 -24.44
CA LEU A 116 -14.68 17.81 -24.90
C LEU A 116 -14.11 17.00 -26.07
N VAL A 117 -13.97 17.66 -27.23
CA VAL A 117 -13.47 17.05 -28.47
C VAL A 117 -12.06 17.53 -28.74
N ARG A 118 -11.15 16.60 -29.03
CA ARG A 118 -9.75 16.88 -29.38
C ARG A 118 -9.64 17.97 -30.46
N HIS A 119 -8.67 18.86 -30.29
CA HIS A 119 -8.38 20.04 -31.11
C HIS A 119 -9.35 21.22 -30.95
N ASN A 120 -10.49 21.04 -30.28
CA ASN A 120 -11.32 22.18 -29.88
C ASN A 120 -10.74 22.87 -28.63
N THR A 121 -11.28 24.04 -28.33
CA THR A 121 -10.97 24.78 -27.11
C THR A 121 -12.08 24.69 -26.08
N VAL A 122 -11.71 24.79 -24.81
CA VAL A 122 -12.65 24.98 -23.68
C VAL A 122 -12.10 26.05 -22.75
N VAL A 123 -12.98 26.80 -22.08
CA VAL A 123 -12.58 27.87 -21.17
C VAL A 123 -12.82 27.45 -19.73
N LEU A 124 -11.84 27.72 -18.86
CA LEU A 124 -11.99 27.68 -17.41
C LEU A 124 -12.29 29.09 -16.89
N ARG A 125 -13.23 29.20 -15.96
CA ARG A 125 -13.56 30.44 -15.24
C ARG A 125 -13.87 30.18 -13.76
N PRO A 126 -13.70 31.17 -12.86
CA PRO A 126 -14.25 31.10 -11.51
C PRO A 126 -15.73 30.78 -11.54
N GLU A 127 -16.20 29.98 -10.58
CA GLU A 127 -17.60 29.53 -10.50
C GLU A 127 -18.60 30.69 -10.52
N SER A 128 -18.28 31.83 -9.90
CA SER A 128 -19.12 33.03 -9.90
C SER A 128 -19.19 33.76 -11.25
N LEU A 129 -18.34 33.40 -12.21
CA LEU A 129 -18.18 34.08 -13.51
C LEU A 129 -18.35 33.13 -14.71
N ALA A 130 -18.46 31.83 -14.48
CA ALA A 130 -18.56 30.83 -15.53
C ALA A 130 -19.91 30.92 -16.25
N GLN A 131 -19.86 30.90 -17.58
CA GLN A 131 -21.02 30.81 -18.46
C GLN A 131 -21.36 29.35 -18.79
N GLU A 132 -22.46 29.12 -19.52
CA GLU A 132 -23.04 27.78 -19.74
C GLU A 132 -22.09 26.80 -20.45
N ASP A 133 -21.25 27.29 -21.35
CA ASP A 133 -20.27 26.54 -22.15
C ASP A 133 -18.86 26.49 -21.52
N GLU A 134 -18.67 27.15 -20.38
CA GLU A 134 -17.39 27.21 -19.66
C GLU A 134 -17.37 26.22 -18.48
N LEU A 135 -16.17 25.80 -18.09
CA LEU A 135 -15.99 24.91 -16.95
C LEU A 135 -15.62 25.73 -15.69
N PRO A 136 -16.43 25.67 -14.63
CA PRO A 136 -16.15 26.39 -13.40
C PRO A 136 -15.00 25.74 -12.63
N LEU A 137 -14.07 26.54 -12.12
CA LEU A 137 -12.93 26.12 -11.30
C LEU A 137 -12.71 27.12 -10.15
N PRO A 138 -12.17 26.71 -8.98
CA PRO A 138 -11.91 27.66 -7.90
C PRO A 138 -10.96 28.80 -8.31
N LYS A 139 -11.27 30.02 -7.89
CA LYS A 139 -10.55 31.24 -8.30
C LYS A 139 -9.06 31.21 -7.95
N ASP A 140 -8.71 30.62 -6.81
CA ASP A 140 -7.33 30.63 -6.30
C ASP A 140 -6.36 29.81 -7.17
N ILE A 141 -6.90 28.95 -8.05
CA ILE A 141 -6.12 28.11 -8.95
C ILE A 141 -5.49 28.91 -10.10
N PHE A 142 -6.17 29.94 -10.59
CA PHE A 142 -5.75 30.68 -11.80
C PHE A 142 -4.39 31.36 -11.64
N ALA A 143 -4.05 31.80 -10.42
CA ALA A 143 -2.76 32.42 -10.12
C ALA A 143 -1.55 31.47 -10.35
N GLY A 144 -1.77 30.16 -10.21
CA GLY A 144 -0.75 29.13 -10.39
C GLY A 144 -0.66 28.56 -11.80
N LEU A 145 -1.58 28.93 -12.71
CA LEU A 145 -1.59 28.47 -14.08
C LEU A 145 -0.66 29.29 -14.98
N ARG A 146 -0.04 28.62 -15.94
CA ARG A 146 0.84 29.18 -16.97
C ARG A 146 0.52 28.53 -18.31
N VAL A 147 0.80 29.26 -19.40
CA VAL A 147 0.72 28.71 -20.76
C VAL A 147 1.60 27.45 -20.85
N GLY A 148 1.05 26.39 -21.44
CA GLY A 148 1.69 25.08 -21.55
C GLY A 148 1.42 24.14 -20.38
N ASN A 149 0.85 24.59 -19.26
CA ASN A 149 0.44 23.66 -18.19
C ASN A 149 -0.61 22.66 -18.69
N VAL A 150 -0.61 21.48 -18.08
CA VAL A 150 -1.59 20.43 -18.35
C VAL A 150 -2.75 20.58 -17.38
N VAL A 151 -3.96 20.42 -17.89
CA VAL A 151 -5.19 20.27 -17.11
C VAL A 151 -5.75 18.88 -17.39
N ALA A 152 -5.72 18.03 -16.37
CA ALA A 152 -6.21 16.66 -16.43
C ALA A 152 -7.55 16.55 -15.70
N MET A 153 -8.53 15.92 -16.34
CA MET A 153 -9.87 15.69 -15.81
C MET A 153 -10.23 14.21 -15.98
N VAL A 154 -11.15 13.72 -15.16
CA VAL A 154 -11.64 12.32 -15.22
C VAL A 154 -10.48 11.32 -15.05
N ASP A 155 -9.67 11.52 -14.01
CA ASP A 155 -8.48 10.71 -13.69
C ASP A 155 -7.46 10.68 -14.85
N GLY A 156 -7.29 11.81 -15.54
CA GLY A 156 -6.34 11.96 -16.64
C GLY A 156 -6.80 11.42 -17.99
N ARG A 157 -8.03 10.88 -18.10
CA ARG A 157 -8.62 10.44 -19.38
C ARG A 157 -8.83 11.61 -20.34
N VAL A 158 -9.29 12.73 -19.80
CA VAL A 158 -9.38 14.00 -20.51
C VAL A 158 -8.16 14.83 -20.17
N ARG A 159 -7.44 15.29 -21.19
CA ARG A 159 -6.24 16.11 -21.03
C ARG A 159 -6.30 17.31 -21.95
N CYS A 160 -6.05 18.47 -21.37
CA CYS A 160 -6.02 19.74 -22.07
C CYS A 160 -4.71 20.47 -21.76
N HIS A 161 -4.27 21.35 -22.66
CA HIS A 161 -3.11 22.23 -22.44
C HIS A 161 -3.58 23.68 -22.37
N VAL A 162 -3.06 24.44 -21.42
CA VAL A 162 -3.34 25.88 -21.33
C VAL A 162 -2.72 26.59 -22.52
N LEU A 163 -3.55 27.25 -23.34
CA LEU A 163 -3.13 28.11 -24.44
C LEU A 163 -2.94 29.56 -23.98
N GLU A 164 -3.88 30.05 -23.17
CA GLU A 164 -3.92 31.42 -22.67
C GLU A 164 -4.37 31.40 -21.22
N VAL A 165 -3.82 32.30 -20.40
CA VAL A 165 -4.19 32.44 -19.00
C VAL A 165 -4.18 33.91 -18.59
N ASP A 166 -5.26 34.31 -17.93
CA ASP A 166 -5.45 35.59 -17.26
C ASP A 166 -5.78 35.35 -15.78
N SER A 167 -6.03 36.42 -15.01
CA SER A 167 -6.29 36.35 -13.56
C SER A 167 -7.51 35.52 -13.17
N ASP A 168 -8.48 35.37 -14.06
CA ASP A 168 -9.75 34.69 -13.82
C ASP A 168 -10.22 33.90 -15.04
N ARG A 169 -9.35 33.64 -16.02
CA ARG A 169 -9.72 32.94 -17.27
C ARG A 169 -8.55 32.09 -17.73
N ALA A 170 -8.84 30.88 -18.22
CA ALA A 170 -7.85 30.09 -18.94
C ALA A 170 -8.49 29.43 -20.15
N VAL A 171 -7.88 29.58 -21.32
CA VAL A 171 -8.29 28.89 -22.55
C VAL A 171 -7.44 27.64 -22.70
N LEU A 172 -8.09 26.50 -22.86
CA LEU A 172 -7.43 25.21 -22.98
C LEU A 172 -7.63 24.63 -24.38
N GLU A 173 -6.56 24.06 -24.95
CA GLU A 173 -6.66 23.16 -26.11
C GLU A 173 -6.91 21.73 -25.63
N ILE A 174 -7.94 21.07 -26.16
CA ILE A 174 -8.25 19.69 -25.79
C ILE A 174 -7.31 18.74 -26.55
N ARG A 175 -6.47 18.00 -25.82
CA ARG A 175 -5.52 17.03 -26.38
C ARG A 175 -6.07 15.61 -26.39
N ARG A 176 -6.90 15.24 -25.41
CA ARG A 176 -7.62 13.96 -25.34
C ARG A 176 -9.10 14.23 -25.08
N SER A 177 -9.96 13.69 -25.95
CA SER A 177 -11.41 13.84 -25.85
C SER A 177 -11.98 13.11 -24.64
N GLY A 178 -13.14 13.55 -24.17
CA GLY A 178 -13.96 12.81 -23.22
C GLY A 178 -15.08 13.66 -22.64
N GLU A 179 -15.82 13.08 -21.72
CA GLU A 179 -16.99 13.68 -21.10
C GLU A 179 -16.68 14.15 -19.68
N VAL A 180 -17.00 15.40 -19.38
CA VAL A 180 -16.82 15.98 -18.03
C VAL A 180 -18.16 16.36 -17.42
N ARG A 181 -18.24 16.26 -16.08
CA ARG A 181 -19.41 16.57 -15.24
C ARG A 181 -18.98 17.47 -14.08
N GLY A 182 -19.95 18.20 -13.51
CA GLY A 182 -19.70 19.04 -12.34
C GLY A 182 -19.15 18.24 -11.15
N ARG A 183 -18.41 18.92 -10.26
CA ARG A 183 -17.80 18.34 -9.04
C ARG A 183 -16.74 17.25 -9.25
N GLN A 184 -16.39 16.93 -10.49
CA GLN A 184 -15.32 15.99 -10.81
C GLN A 184 -13.95 16.56 -10.43
N GLY A 185 -13.02 15.68 -10.07
CA GLY A 185 -11.65 16.05 -9.73
C GLY A 185 -10.87 16.59 -10.92
N VAL A 186 -10.00 17.56 -10.67
CA VAL A 186 -9.08 18.15 -11.63
C VAL A 186 -7.67 18.03 -11.09
N SER A 187 -6.75 17.56 -11.93
CA SER A 187 -5.31 17.54 -11.65
C SER A 187 -4.62 18.57 -12.54
N LEU A 188 -3.59 19.21 -12.01
CA LEU A 188 -2.89 20.33 -12.66
C LEU A 188 -1.39 20.08 -12.63
N PRO A 189 -0.89 19.11 -13.42
CA PRO A 189 0.48 18.66 -13.32
C PRO A 189 1.44 19.78 -13.71
N GLY A 190 2.42 20.05 -12.84
CA GLY A 190 3.40 21.11 -13.01
C GLY A 190 2.86 22.54 -12.79
N ALA A 191 1.62 22.71 -12.35
CA ALA A 191 1.13 24.01 -11.90
C ALA A 191 1.72 24.35 -10.52
N ASP A 192 2.01 25.65 -10.30
CA ASP A 192 2.47 26.10 -8.99
C ASP A 192 1.31 26.64 -8.15
N LEU A 193 0.65 25.72 -7.45
CA LEU A 193 -0.53 26.02 -6.67
C LEU A 193 -0.15 26.36 -5.23
N ALA A 194 -0.49 27.57 -4.79
CA ALA A 194 -0.38 28.00 -3.41
C ALA A 194 -1.58 27.50 -2.57
N LEU A 195 -1.89 26.21 -2.67
CA LEU A 195 -2.94 25.58 -1.87
C LEU A 195 -2.35 25.02 -0.57
N PRO A 196 -3.04 25.18 0.56
CA PRO A 196 -2.62 24.52 1.80
C PRO A 196 -2.72 23.01 1.62
N SER A 197 -1.68 22.28 2.02
CA SER A 197 -1.67 20.81 2.02
C SER A 197 -2.57 20.21 3.09
N PHE A 198 -2.88 20.97 4.15
CA PHE A 198 -3.77 20.58 5.24
C PHE A 198 -4.99 21.50 5.26
N THR A 199 -6.17 20.94 5.04
CA THR A 199 -7.43 21.67 4.89
C THR A 199 -8.29 21.64 6.16
N ASP A 200 -9.34 22.47 6.21
CA ASP A 200 -10.33 22.42 7.29
C ASP A 200 -11.06 21.07 7.35
N ALA A 201 -11.27 20.43 6.20
CA ALA A 201 -11.85 19.10 6.13
C ALA A 201 -10.89 18.03 6.70
N ASP A 202 -9.58 18.19 6.49
CA ASP A 202 -8.57 17.33 7.12
C ASP A 202 -8.56 17.53 8.65
N ALA A 203 -8.70 18.78 9.13
CA ALA A 203 -8.80 19.08 10.55
C ALA A 203 -10.04 18.41 11.19
N GLN A 204 -11.19 18.44 10.51
CA GLN A 204 -12.39 17.72 10.93
C GLN A 204 -12.19 16.20 10.92
N GLY A 205 -11.52 15.67 9.90
CA GLY A 205 -11.14 14.25 9.84
C GLY A 205 -10.22 13.84 10.98
N CYS A 206 -9.25 14.68 11.35
CA CYS A 206 -8.37 14.46 12.50
C CYS A 206 -9.13 14.52 13.83
N ALA A 207 -10.11 15.43 13.98
CA ALA A 207 -10.99 15.46 15.13
C ALA A 207 -11.79 14.16 15.28
N LEU A 208 -12.32 13.63 14.17
CA LEU A 208 -12.96 12.33 14.14
C LEU A 208 -11.99 11.19 14.47
N ALA A 209 -10.74 11.25 14.01
CA ALA A 209 -9.71 10.28 14.36
C ALA A 209 -9.41 10.28 15.88
N ARG A 210 -9.42 11.43 16.54
CA ARG A 210 -9.26 11.50 18.01
C ARG A 210 -10.43 10.86 18.75
N GLU A 211 -11.65 11.02 18.22
CA GLU A 211 -12.87 10.41 18.77
C GLU A 211 -12.84 8.89 18.62
N LEU A 212 -12.59 8.40 17.39
CA LEU A 212 -12.73 6.99 17.02
C LEU A 212 -11.47 6.14 17.28
N LYS A 213 -10.30 6.79 17.42
CA LYS A 213 -8.99 6.14 17.59
C LYS A 213 -8.74 5.04 16.54
N PRO A 214 -8.78 5.38 15.23
CA PRO A 214 -8.57 4.41 14.18
C PRO A 214 -7.14 3.85 14.24
N HIS A 215 -6.96 2.68 13.64
CA HIS A 215 -5.65 2.07 13.51
C HIS A 215 -4.77 2.88 12.56
N TRP A 216 -5.38 3.40 11.49
CA TRP A 216 -4.71 4.10 10.42
C TRP A 216 -5.43 5.39 10.04
N VAL A 217 -4.64 6.39 9.66
CA VAL A 217 -5.08 7.57 8.92
C VAL A 217 -4.26 7.67 7.64
N ALA A 218 -4.91 7.76 6.48
CA ALA A 218 -4.25 8.04 5.21
C ALA A 218 -4.32 9.54 4.92
N ILE A 219 -3.20 10.09 4.47
CA ILE A 219 -3.01 11.50 4.17
C ILE A 219 -2.96 11.65 2.65
N SER A 220 -3.94 12.35 2.09
CA SER A 220 -4.02 12.62 0.65
C SER A 220 -3.10 13.78 0.25
N PHE A 221 -2.57 13.71 -0.97
CA PHE A 221 -1.75 14.72 -1.65
C PHE A 221 -0.52 15.18 -0.84
N VAL A 222 0.10 14.25 -0.10
CA VAL A 222 1.35 14.53 0.62
C VAL A 222 2.42 15.00 -0.35
N CYS A 223 3.02 16.16 -0.07
CA CYS A 223 4.09 16.73 -0.89
C CYS A 223 5.41 16.86 -0.11
N SER A 224 5.37 16.70 1.22
CA SER A 224 6.51 16.89 2.11
C SER A 224 6.41 16.05 3.38
N PRO A 225 7.53 15.79 4.09
CA PRO A 225 7.51 15.24 5.43
C PRO A 225 6.74 16.13 6.43
N ASP A 226 6.74 17.46 6.23
CA ASP A 226 6.02 18.39 7.10
C ASP A 226 4.51 18.16 7.06
N ASP A 227 3.95 17.74 5.92
CA ASP A 227 2.53 17.36 5.81
C ASP A 227 2.21 16.15 6.70
N VAL A 228 3.13 15.19 6.78
CA VAL A 228 3.00 14.01 7.63
C VAL A 228 3.07 14.39 9.10
N GLU A 229 4.05 15.21 9.48
CA GLU A 229 4.20 15.70 10.86
C GLU A 229 3.02 16.59 11.29
N ARG A 230 2.47 17.38 10.36
CA ARG A 230 1.27 18.17 10.61
C ARG A 230 0.12 17.28 11.04
N VAL A 231 -0.19 16.22 10.29
CA VAL A 231 -1.25 15.26 10.66
C VAL A 231 -0.89 14.48 11.91
N ARG A 232 0.39 14.10 12.10
CA ARG A 232 0.87 13.42 13.33
C ARG A 232 0.53 14.20 14.59
N SER A 233 0.69 15.52 14.55
CA SER A 233 0.35 16.40 15.68
C SER A 233 -1.17 16.49 15.95
N GLU A 234 -2.00 16.08 14.99
CA GLU A 234 -3.46 16.23 15.01
C GLU A 234 -4.21 14.91 15.31
N VAL A 235 -3.52 13.77 15.38
CA VAL A 235 -4.14 12.46 15.62
C VAL A 235 -3.58 11.79 16.88
N PRO A 236 -4.24 10.76 17.45
CA PRO A 236 -3.68 10.00 18.57
C PRO A 236 -2.30 9.42 18.24
N SER A 237 -1.38 9.39 19.21
CA SER A 237 -0.02 8.85 19.03
C SER A 237 0.01 7.38 18.61
N GLU A 238 -1.03 6.63 18.97
CA GLU A 238 -1.20 5.21 18.63
C GLU A 238 -1.62 5.00 17.16
N THR A 239 -2.23 6.02 16.55
CA THR A 239 -2.73 5.98 15.18
C THR A 239 -1.57 6.12 14.21
N ARG A 240 -1.47 5.17 13.28
CA ARG A 240 -0.41 5.15 12.28
C ARG A 240 -0.81 5.91 11.01
N LEU A 241 0.17 6.48 10.33
CA LEU A 241 -0.04 7.36 9.18
C LEU A 241 0.42 6.72 7.87
N ILE A 242 -0.46 6.75 6.86
CA ILE A 242 -0.16 6.36 5.50
C ILE A 242 -0.03 7.61 4.63
N ALA A 243 1.16 7.87 4.09
CA ALA A 243 1.34 8.91 3.09
C ALA A 243 0.91 8.38 1.72
N LYS A 244 -0.09 9.02 1.10
CA LYS A 244 -0.53 8.69 -0.24
C LYS A 244 0.34 9.44 -1.25
N ILE A 245 1.01 8.68 -2.11
CA ILE A 245 1.85 9.22 -3.18
C ILE A 245 0.98 9.40 -4.41
N GLU A 246 0.54 10.65 -4.61
CA GLU A 246 -0.48 11.05 -5.61
C GLU A 246 0.04 12.07 -6.62
N THR A 247 1.21 12.67 -6.39
CA THR A 247 1.71 13.79 -7.19
C THR A 247 3.19 13.63 -7.57
N VAL A 248 3.62 14.32 -8.62
CA VAL A 248 5.05 14.40 -8.97
C VAL A 248 5.86 15.05 -7.84
N ARG A 249 5.30 16.04 -7.15
CA ARG A 249 5.94 16.68 -5.98
C ARG A 249 6.24 15.67 -4.87
N ALA A 250 5.32 14.73 -4.63
CA ALA A 250 5.52 13.63 -3.70
C ALA A 250 6.67 12.70 -4.15
N MET A 251 6.78 12.45 -5.46
CA MET A 251 7.86 11.65 -6.04
C MET A 251 9.22 12.31 -5.88
N ASP A 252 9.31 13.64 -6.06
CA ASP A 252 10.55 14.40 -5.91
C ASP A 252 11.13 14.33 -4.49
N ARG A 253 10.27 14.17 -3.48
CA ARG A 253 10.63 14.08 -2.05
C ARG A 253 10.31 12.72 -1.42
N LEU A 254 10.23 11.68 -2.26
CA LEU A 254 9.72 10.37 -1.89
C LEU A 254 10.47 9.74 -0.70
N ASP A 255 11.80 9.81 -0.68
CA ASP A 255 12.60 9.22 0.40
C ASP A 255 12.39 9.93 1.75
N GLU A 256 12.22 11.25 1.74
CA GLU A 256 11.93 12.04 2.95
C GLU A 256 10.53 11.72 3.50
N ILE A 257 9.53 11.68 2.62
CA ILE A 257 8.15 11.32 2.97
C ILE A 257 8.10 9.88 3.50
N ALA A 258 8.79 8.95 2.83
CA ALA A 258 8.92 7.58 3.29
C ALA A 258 9.57 7.50 4.66
N ALA A 259 10.56 8.34 4.98
CA ALA A 259 11.18 8.37 6.30
C ALA A 259 10.25 8.92 7.41
N ALA A 260 9.31 9.82 7.10
CA ALA A 260 8.38 10.42 8.06
C ALA A 260 7.09 9.60 8.31
N ALA A 261 6.49 9.00 7.26
CA ALA A 261 5.22 8.27 7.39
C ALA A 261 5.38 6.90 8.04
N ASP A 262 4.33 6.27 8.58
CA ASP A 262 4.44 4.86 8.98
C ASP A 262 4.39 3.94 7.75
N ALA A 263 3.73 4.41 6.68
CA ALA A 263 3.44 3.69 5.46
C ALA A 263 3.41 4.55 4.21
N LEU A 264 3.52 3.90 3.05
CA LEU A 264 3.19 4.51 1.77
C LEU A 264 1.96 3.85 1.13
N MET A 265 1.17 4.63 0.39
CA MET A 265 0.11 4.13 -0.48
C MET A 265 0.32 4.68 -1.89
N ILE A 266 0.36 3.78 -2.87
CA ILE A 266 0.45 4.11 -4.29
C ILE A 266 -0.97 4.36 -4.79
N ALA A 267 -1.37 5.62 -4.91
CA ALA A 267 -2.70 6.01 -5.37
C ALA A 267 -2.67 6.30 -6.87
N ARG A 268 -2.76 5.23 -7.66
CA ARG A 268 -2.58 5.26 -9.12
C ARG A 268 -3.59 6.14 -9.88
N GLY A 269 -4.79 6.32 -9.35
CA GLY A 269 -5.80 7.20 -9.96
C GLY A 269 -5.30 8.64 -10.06
N ASP A 270 -4.99 9.26 -8.92
CA ASP A 270 -4.50 10.63 -8.88
C ASP A 270 -3.06 10.75 -9.44
N LEU A 271 -2.18 9.78 -9.14
CA LEU A 271 -0.81 9.76 -9.69
C LEU A 271 -0.79 9.60 -11.23
N GLY A 272 -1.72 8.83 -11.79
CA GLY A 272 -1.88 8.66 -13.25
C GLY A 272 -2.52 9.86 -13.95
N ALA A 273 -3.20 10.73 -13.20
CA ALA A 273 -3.63 12.03 -13.71
C ALA A 273 -2.46 13.02 -13.79
N GLU A 274 -1.44 12.85 -12.94
CA GLU A 274 -0.23 13.67 -12.89
C GLU A 274 0.84 13.23 -13.91
N LEU A 275 1.02 11.92 -14.08
CA LEU A 275 2.00 11.33 -14.99
C LEU A 275 1.41 10.95 -16.35
N ASP A 276 2.26 10.69 -17.34
CA ASP A 276 1.84 9.96 -18.53
C ASP A 276 1.70 8.46 -18.24
N LEU A 277 0.79 7.79 -18.97
CA LEU A 277 0.43 6.38 -18.72
C LEU A 277 1.65 5.42 -18.63
N PRO A 278 2.68 5.52 -19.50
CA PRO A 278 3.85 4.64 -19.42
C PRO A 278 4.75 4.87 -18.19
N GLU A 279 4.62 6.03 -17.54
CA GLU A 279 5.45 6.41 -16.40
C GLU A 279 4.90 5.86 -15.08
N VAL A 280 3.59 5.59 -15.00
CA VAL A 280 2.92 5.11 -13.79
C VAL A 280 3.54 3.81 -13.25
N PRO A 281 3.82 2.77 -14.05
CA PRO A 281 4.48 1.56 -13.56
C PRO A 281 5.89 1.82 -13.01
N ALA A 282 6.63 2.75 -13.61
CA ALA A 282 7.96 3.14 -13.14
C ALA A 282 7.90 3.87 -11.79
N ALA A 283 6.96 4.81 -11.64
CA ALA A 283 6.72 5.51 -10.38
C ALA A 283 6.28 4.54 -9.27
N GLN A 284 5.37 3.60 -9.57
CA GLN A 284 5.00 2.52 -8.66
C GLN A 284 6.22 1.73 -8.18
N HIS A 285 7.11 1.33 -9.10
CA HIS A 285 8.34 0.63 -8.73
C HIS A 285 9.22 1.47 -7.79
N GLN A 286 9.40 2.75 -8.08
CA GLN A 286 10.18 3.67 -7.24
C GLN A 286 9.58 3.81 -5.83
N ILE A 287 8.26 3.94 -5.70
CA ILE A 287 7.56 4.03 -4.41
C ILE A 287 7.76 2.76 -3.59
N VAL A 288 7.62 1.59 -4.20
CA VAL A 288 7.89 0.31 -3.54
C VAL A 288 9.35 0.26 -3.06
N GLN A 289 10.33 0.61 -3.90
CA GLN A 289 11.73 0.59 -3.50
C GLN A 289 12.02 1.57 -2.35
N ALA A 290 11.41 2.76 -2.35
CA ALA A 290 11.56 3.73 -1.27
C ALA A 290 11.02 3.18 0.07
N ALA A 291 9.80 2.64 0.06
CA ALA A 291 9.20 2.01 1.24
C ALA A 291 10.09 0.88 1.78
N ARG A 292 10.62 0.03 0.87
CA ARG A 292 11.49 -1.09 1.24
C ARG A 292 12.84 -0.66 1.78
N ARG A 293 13.44 0.43 1.29
CA ARG A 293 14.70 1.00 1.84
C ARG A 293 14.55 1.37 3.30
N VAL A 294 13.42 1.94 3.70
CA VAL A 294 13.14 2.35 5.08
C VAL A 294 12.41 1.26 5.89
N GLY A 295 12.15 0.10 5.29
CA GLY A 295 11.50 -1.03 5.95
C GLY A 295 10.04 -0.78 6.31
N LYS A 296 9.34 0.07 5.56
CA LYS A 296 7.94 0.43 5.79
C LYS A 296 7.03 -0.25 4.77
N PRO A 297 5.85 -0.70 5.22
CA PRO A 297 4.88 -1.24 4.29
C PRO A 297 4.33 -0.26 3.26
N VAL A 298 3.91 -0.86 2.15
CA VAL A 298 3.39 -0.19 0.96
C VAL A 298 2.08 -0.83 0.51
N VAL A 299 1.09 0.03 0.23
CA VAL A 299 -0.25 -0.36 -0.23
C VAL A 299 -0.40 -0.06 -1.72
N LEU A 300 -0.82 -1.05 -2.50
CA LEU A 300 -1.32 -0.84 -3.87
C LEU A 300 -2.76 -0.35 -3.80
N ALA A 301 -3.05 0.84 -4.33
CA ALA A 301 -4.38 1.41 -4.30
C ALA A 301 -4.88 1.85 -5.67
N THR A 302 -6.21 1.84 -5.81
CA THR A 302 -7.02 2.31 -6.95
C THR A 302 -6.87 1.48 -8.23
N GLN A 303 -7.99 1.33 -8.95
CA GLN A 303 -8.07 0.62 -10.24
C GLN A 303 -7.46 -0.79 -10.20
N VAL A 304 -7.67 -1.52 -9.11
CA VAL A 304 -7.16 -2.89 -8.99
C VAL A 304 -8.08 -3.82 -9.77
N PHE A 305 -9.39 -3.72 -9.53
CA PHE A 305 -10.44 -4.48 -10.21
C PHE A 305 -11.51 -3.53 -10.77
N GLU A 306 -11.09 -2.45 -11.44
CA GLU A 306 -11.97 -1.37 -11.92
C GLU A 306 -13.21 -1.90 -12.66
N SER A 307 -13.07 -2.93 -13.51
CA SER A 307 -14.17 -3.53 -14.26
C SER A 307 -15.26 -4.14 -13.36
N MET A 308 -14.94 -4.45 -12.10
CA MET A 308 -15.89 -5.03 -11.16
C MET A 308 -16.90 -4.03 -10.59
N HIS A 309 -16.83 -2.76 -10.99
CA HIS A 309 -17.94 -1.83 -10.80
C HIS A 309 -19.21 -2.32 -11.51
N GLU A 310 -19.06 -2.84 -12.73
CA GLU A 310 -20.17 -3.21 -13.61
C GLU A 310 -20.22 -4.71 -13.93
N HIS A 311 -19.12 -5.44 -13.69
CA HIS A 311 -19.00 -6.85 -14.05
C HIS A 311 -18.69 -7.75 -12.85
N ALA A 312 -19.27 -8.95 -12.83
CA ALA A 312 -19.09 -9.88 -11.70
C ALA A 312 -17.67 -10.48 -11.58
N VAL A 313 -16.84 -10.31 -12.62
CA VAL A 313 -15.47 -10.84 -12.67
C VAL A 313 -14.51 -9.80 -13.22
N PRO A 314 -13.26 -9.74 -12.72
CA PRO A 314 -12.25 -8.83 -13.24
C PRO A 314 -11.68 -9.37 -14.56
N THR A 315 -11.04 -8.48 -15.31
CA THR A 315 -10.26 -8.81 -16.49
C THR A 315 -8.97 -9.55 -16.13
N ARG A 316 -8.37 -10.23 -17.11
CA ARG A 316 -7.07 -10.89 -16.92
C ARG A 316 -5.94 -9.89 -16.61
N ALA A 317 -6.02 -8.68 -17.16
CA ALA A 317 -5.03 -7.63 -16.92
C ALA A 317 -5.06 -7.20 -15.45
N GLU A 318 -6.24 -6.96 -14.91
CA GLU A 318 -6.46 -6.59 -13.50
C GLU A 318 -6.04 -7.71 -12.53
N VAL A 319 -6.36 -8.97 -12.83
CA VAL A 319 -5.86 -10.11 -12.05
C VAL A 319 -4.33 -10.18 -12.05
N SER A 320 -3.70 -9.96 -13.22
CA SER A 320 -2.25 -9.98 -13.33
C SER A 320 -1.60 -8.82 -12.60
N ASP A 321 -2.22 -7.65 -12.60
CA ASP A 321 -1.74 -6.46 -11.90
C ASP A 321 -1.77 -6.67 -10.37
N ALA A 322 -2.87 -7.18 -9.82
CA ALA A 322 -2.98 -7.53 -8.41
C ALA A 322 -1.95 -8.59 -7.99
N ALA A 323 -1.76 -9.64 -8.80
CA ALA A 323 -0.75 -10.66 -8.55
C ALA A 323 0.68 -10.11 -8.65
N HIS A 324 0.93 -9.19 -9.58
CA HIS A 324 2.23 -8.53 -9.70
C HIS A 324 2.55 -7.68 -8.47
N GLY A 325 1.55 -7.07 -7.84
CA GLY A 325 1.74 -6.35 -6.58
C GLY A 325 2.36 -7.22 -5.48
N VAL A 326 1.92 -8.47 -5.36
CA VAL A 326 2.53 -9.46 -4.45
C VAL A 326 3.98 -9.74 -4.81
N ALA A 327 4.26 -10.02 -6.08
CA ALA A 327 5.62 -10.31 -6.56
C ALA A 327 6.57 -9.11 -6.40
N ALA A 328 6.05 -7.89 -6.56
CA ALA A 328 6.77 -6.65 -6.33
C ALA A 328 7.08 -6.41 -4.84
N GLY A 329 6.50 -7.21 -3.95
CA GLY A 329 6.60 -7.03 -2.51
C GLY A 329 5.81 -5.81 -2.09
N MET A 330 4.50 -5.83 -2.28
CA MET A 330 3.56 -4.92 -1.63
C MET A 330 2.89 -5.65 -0.47
N ASP A 331 2.60 -4.95 0.63
CA ASP A 331 2.09 -5.59 1.85
C ASP A 331 0.56 -5.61 1.89
N ALA A 332 -0.09 -4.75 1.11
CA ALA A 332 -1.53 -4.73 0.99
C ALA A 332 -2.00 -4.27 -0.38
N VAL A 333 -3.21 -4.70 -0.74
CA VAL A 333 -3.94 -4.24 -1.93
C VAL A 333 -5.28 -3.68 -1.49
N MET A 334 -5.64 -2.51 -2.03
CA MET A 334 -6.84 -1.77 -1.64
C MET A 334 -7.87 -1.73 -2.77
N LEU A 335 -9.07 -2.21 -2.47
CA LEU A 335 -10.26 -2.00 -3.28
C LEU A 335 -10.89 -0.65 -2.92
N SER A 336 -11.11 0.19 -3.94
CA SER A 336 -11.61 1.55 -3.83
C SER A 336 -13.10 1.60 -4.17
N GLY A 337 -13.45 2.03 -5.39
CA GLY A 337 -14.84 2.08 -5.81
C GLY A 337 -15.47 0.69 -5.95
N GLU A 338 -14.64 -0.33 -6.23
CA GLU A 338 -15.05 -1.72 -6.44
C GLU A 338 -15.85 -2.29 -5.26
N SER A 339 -15.45 -1.96 -4.03
CA SER A 339 -16.14 -2.38 -2.80
C SER A 339 -17.08 -1.30 -2.24
N ALA A 340 -16.91 -0.03 -2.60
CA ALA A 340 -17.68 1.08 -2.03
C ALA A 340 -18.99 1.35 -2.79
N VAL A 341 -18.94 1.34 -4.12
CA VAL A 341 -20.06 1.70 -5.00
C VAL A 341 -20.30 0.69 -6.12
N GLY A 342 -19.37 -0.25 -6.35
CA GLY A 342 -19.49 -1.28 -7.36
C GLY A 342 -20.64 -2.25 -7.11
N ALA A 343 -21.11 -2.90 -8.17
CA ALA A 343 -22.23 -3.84 -8.12
C ALA A 343 -21.91 -5.16 -7.37
N TYR A 344 -20.62 -5.48 -7.19
CA TYR A 344 -20.17 -6.77 -6.67
C TYR A 344 -19.13 -6.65 -5.53
N PRO A 345 -19.44 -5.93 -4.43
CA PRO A 345 -18.46 -5.58 -3.41
C PRO A 345 -17.85 -6.80 -2.70
N ILE A 346 -18.69 -7.79 -2.33
CA ILE A 346 -18.24 -9.02 -1.68
C ILE A 346 -17.40 -9.87 -2.64
N ALA A 347 -17.90 -10.09 -3.86
CA ALA A 347 -17.19 -10.90 -4.85
C ALA A 347 -15.84 -10.28 -5.26
N ALA A 348 -15.72 -8.95 -5.24
CA ALA A 348 -14.45 -8.26 -5.47
C ALA A 348 -13.41 -8.63 -4.39
N VAL A 349 -13.80 -8.58 -3.10
CA VAL A 349 -12.92 -8.97 -1.98
C VAL A 349 -12.56 -10.46 -2.05
N GLU A 350 -13.54 -11.34 -2.25
CA GLU A 350 -13.29 -12.79 -2.36
C GLU A 350 -12.34 -13.13 -3.53
N THR A 351 -12.56 -12.48 -4.68
CA THR A 351 -11.71 -12.68 -5.85
C THR A 351 -10.29 -12.20 -5.58
N LEU A 352 -10.14 -11.04 -4.93
CA LEU A 352 -8.83 -10.51 -4.59
C LEU A 352 -8.11 -11.46 -3.62
N ALA A 353 -8.81 -11.96 -2.60
CA ALA A 353 -8.25 -12.92 -1.65
C ALA A 353 -7.73 -14.19 -2.33
N ARG A 354 -8.45 -14.72 -3.32
CA ARG A 354 -7.99 -15.87 -4.12
C ARG A 354 -6.77 -15.53 -4.98
N VAL A 355 -6.76 -14.38 -5.64
CA VAL A 355 -5.65 -13.93 -6.48
C VAL A 355 -4.38 -13.74 -5.66
N LEU A 356 -4.46 -13.06 -4.52
CA LEU A 356 -3.32 -12.84 -3.64
C LEU A 356 -2.78 -14.16 -3.07
N SER A 357 -3.67 -15.07 -2.64
CA SER A 357 -3.26 -16.38 -2.13
C SER A 357 -2.51 -17.21 -3.18
N ALA A 358 -3.00 -17.22 -4.43
CA ALA A 358 -2.36 -17.93 -5.54
C ALA A 358 -1.01 -17.28 -5.93
N ALA A 359 -0.94 -15.94 -5.94
CA ALA A 359 0.29 -15.21 -6.23
C ALA A 359 1.36 -15.43 -5.16
N GLU A 360 0.96 -15.48 -3.88
CA GLU A 360 1.83 -15.83 -2.77
C GLU A 360 2.37 -17.26 -2.91
N GLU A 361 1.51 -18.24 -3.19
CA GLU A 361 1.89 -19.63 -3.41
C GLU A 361 2.92 -19.76 -4.54
N ALA A 362 2.66 -19.15 -5.70
CA ALA A 362 3.61 -19.14 -6.81
C ALA A 362 4.95 -18.47 -6.44
N SER A 363 4.90 -17.39 -5.67
CA SER A 363 6.10 -16.70 -5.17
C SER A 363 6.90 -17.59 -4.22
N PHE A 364 6.24 -18.31 -3.32
CA PHE A 364 6.89 -19.27 -2.41
C PHE A 364 7.52 -20.45 -3.14
N GLU A 365 6.86 -20.99 -4.16
CA GLU A 365 7.43 -22.06 -4.98
C GLU A 365 8.69 -21.58 -5.72
N ALA A 366 8.68 -20.37 -6.27
CA ALA A 366 9.84 -19.77 -6.91
C ALA A 366 11.02 -19.63 -5.92
N VAL A 367 10.75 -19.21 -4.68
CA VAL A 367 11.75 -19.15 -3.59
C VAL A 367 12.33 -20.53 -3.31
N ALA A 368 11.48 -21.56 -3.20
CA ALA A 368 11.89 -22.92 -2.85
C ALA A 368 12.81 -23.56 -3.91
N HIS A 369 12.61 -23.23 -5.18
CA HIS A 369 13.38 -23.80 -6.29
C HIS A 369 14.60 -22.95 -6.71
N ALA A 370 14.65 -21.66 -6.37
CA ALA A 370 15.74 -20.75 -6.72
C ALA A 370 16.03 -19.69 -5.61
N PRO A 371 16.59 -20.10 -4.45
CA PRO A 371 16.75 -19.24 -3.27
C PRO A 371 17.73 -18.06 -3.44
N THR A 372 18.47 -17.99 -4.56
CA THR A 372 19.53 -17.00 -4.79
C THR A 372 19.07 -15.74 -5.55
N SER A 373 17.79 -15.65 -5.95
CA SER A 373 17.27 -14.47 -6.67
C SER A 373 16.98 -13.29 -5.74
N PRO A 374 17.36 -12.03 -6.07
CA PRO A 374 16.99 -10.84 -5.30
C PRO A 374 15.47 -10.63 -5.17
N GLN A 375 14.69 -11.10 -6.15
CA GLN A 375 13.22 -11.03 -6.14
C GLN A 375 12.60 -11.97 -5.09
N VAL A 376 13.32 -13.01 -4.70
CA VAL A 376 12.91 -14.02 -3.71
C VAL A 376 13.04 -13.48 -2.27
N ALA A 377 13.79 -12.40 -2.06
CA ALA A 377 13.96 -11.73 -0.77
C ALA A 377 12.70 -10.97 -0.28
N SER A 378 11.93 -10.39 -1.20
CA SER A 378 10.79 -9.50 -0.87
C SER A 378 9.63 -10.25 -0.23
N VAL A 379 9.37 -11.48 -0.69
CA VAL A 379 8.30 -12.38 -0.20
C VAL A 379 8.43 -12.66 1.31
N LEU A 380 9.64 -12.63 1.87
CA LEU A 380 9.88 -12.87 3.30
C LEU A 380 10.00 -11.62 4.17
N VAL A 381 10.06 -10.45 3.54
CA VAL A 381 9.82 -9.17 4.24
C VAL A 381 8.33 -8.99 4.52
N ALA A 382 7.43 -9.53 3.69
CA ALA A 382 5.97 -9.50 3.95
C ALA A 382 5.57 -10.20 5.26
N ALA A 383 6.33 -11.20 5.72
CA ALA A 383 6.12 -11.84 7.03
C ALA A 383 6.41 -10.90 8.24
N ARG A 384 6.76 -9.62 8.01
CA ARG A 384 7.27 -8.71 9.04
C ARG A 384 6.18 -8.01 9.85
N ASP A 385 5.01 -7.74 9.29
CA ASP A 385 4.13 -6.76 9.93
C ASP A 385 2.67 -7.23 10.04
N HIS A 386 2.44 -8.42 10.59
CA HIS A 386 1.07 -8.79 11.00
C HIS A 386 0.52 -7.86 12.10
N ALA A 387 1.41 -7.16 12.83
CA ALA A 387 1.05 -6.14 13.82
C ALA A 387 0.59 -4.80 13.22
N TRP A 388 0.74 -4.60 11.91
CA TRP A 388 0.38 -3.34 11.26
C TRP A 388 -1.14 -3.13 11.19
N ILE A 389 -1.94 -4.16 10.93
CA ILE A 389 -3.40 -4.02 10.82
C ILE A 389 -4.10 -4.30 12.17
N GLY A 390 -3.49 -3.92 13.30
CA GLY A 390 -4.15 -4.03 14.60
C GLY A 390 -4.30 -5.44 15.20
N LEU A 391 -3.66 -6.46 14.62
CA LEU A 391 -3.51 -7.74 15.33
C LEU A 391 -2.44 -7.55 16.41
N GLY A 392 -2.80 -7.83 17.66
CA GLY A 392 -1.87 -7.72 18.79
C GLY A 392 -0.56 -8.49 18.55
N PRO A 393 0.54 -8.08 19.21
CA PRO A 393 1.82 -8.79 19.15
C PRO A 393 1.62 -10.26 19.55
N GLY A 394 1.61 -11.18 18.57
CA GLY A 394 1.37 -12.62 18.82
C GLY A 394 0.72 -13.41 17.68
N ALA A 395 0.17 -12.78 16.65
CA ALA A 395 -0.54 -13.48 15.56
C ALA A 395 0.38 -14.32 14.64
N VAL A 396 1.69 -14.06 14.63
CA VAL A 396 2.70 -14.90 13.96
C VAL A 396 3.80 -15.23 14.97
N GLN A 397 3.95 -16.52 15.28
CA GLN A 397 5.10 -17.02 16.03
C GLN A 397 6.25 -17.26 15.06
N LEU A 398 7.34 -16.50 15.20
CA LEU A 398 8.64 -16.87 14.63
C LEU A 398 9.06 -18.19 15.28
N ALA A 399 8.97 -19.31 14.56
CA ALA A 399 9.37 -20.61 15.11
C ALA A 399 10.85 -20.95 14.87
N GLY A 400 11.72 -19.96 14.69
CA GLY A 400 13.15 -20.24 14.55
C GLY A 400 14.04 -19.00 14.54
N PRO A 401 15.35 -19.19 14.74
CA PRO A 401 16.28 -18.08 14.93
C PRO A 401 16.55 -17.30 13.64
N LEU A 402 16.88 -16.01 13.79
CA LEU A 402 17.22 -15.08 12.72
C LEU A 402 18.64 -15.33 12.21
N ALA A 403 18.81 -15.84 11.00
CA ALA A 403 20.14 -16.18 10.47
C ALA A 403 20.81 -14.96 9.78
N ALA A 404 22.12 -14.68 9.89
CA ALA A 404 22.80 -13.75 8.96
C ALA A 404 24.18 -14.26 8.54
N ALA A 405 24.52 -14.07 7.26
CA ALA A 405 25.76 -14.54 6.67
C ALA A 405 26.89 -13.52 6.63
N ARG A 406 28.09 -13.97 7.03
CA ARG A 406 29.32 -13.17 7.00
C ARG A 406 30.21 -13.58 5.83
N THR A 407 29.97 -12.98 4.67
CA THR A 407 30.95 -12.91 3.57
C THR A 407 31.00 -11.48 3.03
N GLY A 408 31.82 -10.62 3.64
CA GLY A 408 32.29 -9.33 3.12
C GLY A 408 31.29 -8.22 2.76
N LYS A 409 30.01 -8.53 2.48
CA LYS A 409 28.90 -7.63 2.13
C LYS A 409 27.60 -8.36 2.51
N HIS A 410 26.98 -7.99 3.64
CA HIS A 410 26.15 -8.85 4.46
C HIS A 410 24.80 -9.36 3.85
N ILE A 411 24.33 -10.50 4.36
CA ILE A 411 23.08 -11.18 3.96
C ILE A 411 22.30 -11.59 5.24
N LEU A 412 21.06 -11.13 5.46
CA LEU A 412 20.17 -11.54 6.54
C LEU A 412 19.17 -12.62 6.05
N VAL A 413 19.24 -13.83 6.59
CA VAL A 413 18.29 -14.92 6.34
C VAL A 413 17.22 -14.98 7.44
N ARG A 414 15.99 -14.58 7.14
CA ARG A 414 14.82 -14.71 8.01
C ARG A 414 14.20 -16.10 7.86
N ALA A 415 13.90 -16.79 8.96
CA ALA A 415 13.08 -17.99 8.94
C ALA A 415 11.79 -17.78 9.75
N ALA A 416 10.63 -18.12 9.17
CA ALA A 416 9.33 -18.04 9.82
C ALA A 416 8.59 -19.36 9.62
N ARG A 417 7.74 -19.77 10.55
CA ARG A 417 6.94 -20.99 10.42
C ARG A 417 5.48 -20.61 10.57
N LEU A 418 4.68 -20.79 9.53
CA LEU A 418 3.23 -20.62 9.60
C LEU A 418 2.59 -21.95 9.97
N ALA A 419 1.52 -21.90 10.77
CA ALA A 419 0.71 -23.06 11.08
C ALA A 419 0.19 -23.68 9.76
N GLY A 420 0.51 -24.96 9.53
CA GLY A 420 0.12 -25.70 8.33
C GLY A 420 1.02 -25.56 7.09
N ARG A 421 2.00 -24.64 7.07
CA ARG A 421 2.82 -24.35 5.85
C ARG A 421 4.34 -24.55 6.00
N GLY A 422 4.81 -25.22 7.05
CA GLY A 422 6.23 -25.56 7.21
C GLY A 422 7.15 -24.36 7.50
N LEU A 423 8.47 -24.58 7.49
CA LEU A 423 9.49 -23.56 7.76
C LEU A 423 9.80 -22.77 6.47
N MET A 424 9.39 -21.51 6.42
CA MET A 424 9.76 -20.56 5.37
C MET A 424 11.11 -19.92 5.67
N ARG A 425 11.96 -19.74 4.65
CA ARG A 425 13.30 -19.12 4.75
C ARG A 425 13.45 -18.05 3.68
N GLY A 426 13.99 -16.89 4.03
CA GLY A 426 14.10 -15.74 3.12
C GLY A 426 15.34 -14.94 3.36
N VAL A 427 15.93 -14.45 2.28
CA VAL A 427 17.31 -13.98 2.26
C VAL A 427 17.32 -12.51 1.85
N HIS A 428 17.49 -11.61 2.79
CA HIS A 428 17.67 -10.18 2.57
C HIS A 428 19.16 -9.84 2.40
N ARG A 429 19.52 -8.97 1.46
CA ARG A 429 20.89 -8.43 1.32
C ARG A 429 20.90 -7.02 1.91
N SER A 430 21.73 -6.79 2.92
CA SER A 430 21.94 -5.46 3.49
C SER A 430 23.41 -5.25 3.77
N VAL A 431 23.90 -4.03 3.55
CA VAL A 431 25.28 -3.65 3.91
C VAL A 431 25.41 -3.23 5.37
N ASP A 432 24.29 -3.05 6.07
CA ASP A 432 24.27 -2.70 7.49
C ASP A 432 24.66 -3.89 8.38
N PRO A 433 25.34 -3.66 9.51
CA PRO A 433 25.63 -4.70 10.50
C PRO A 433 24.34 -5.38 10.98
N PRO A 434 24.35 -6.72 11.23
CA PRO A 434 23.17 -7.46 11.68
C PRO A 434 22.48 -6.88 12.92
N SER A 435 23.23 -6.29 13.86
CA SER A 435 22.71 -5.65 15.07
C SER A 435 21.97 -4.34 14.78
N VAL A 436 22.51 -3.49 13.90
CA VAL A 436 21.86 -2.25 13.44
C VAL A 436 20.59 -2.57 12.66
N LEU A 437 20.67 -3.59 11.80
CA LEU A 437 19.53 -4.09 11.07
C LEU A 437 18.47 -4.62 12.04
N ALA A 438 18.83 -5.53 12.96
CA ALA A 438 17.92 -6.06 13.98
C ALA A 438 17.24 -4.97 14.81
N GLY A 439 17.98 -3.93 15.22
CA GLY A 439 17.42 -2.75 15.89
C GLY A 439 16.39 -2.00 15.05
N ARG A 440 16.68 -1.74 13.77
CA ARG A 440 15.71 -1.14 12.82
C ARG A 440 14.52 -2.07 12.55
N LEU A 441 14.66 -3.38 12.78
CA LEU A 441 13.59 -4.36 12.59
C LEU A 441 12.80 -4.65 13.88
N GLY A 442 13.13 -4.02 15.00
CA GLY A 442 12.50 -4.31 16.30
C GLY A 442 12.77 -5.73 16.81
N LEU A 443 13.86 -6.35 16.37
CA LEU A 443 14.27 -7.71 16.73
C LEU A 443 15.38 -7.68 17.78
N ASP A 444 15.38 -8.66 18.68
CA ASP A 444 16.47 -8.87 19.62
C ASP A 444 17.68 -9.52 18.88
N PRO A 445 18.82 -8.83 18.76
CA PRO A 445 20.02 -9.40 18.13
C PRO A 445 20.49 -10.68 18.82
N ALA A 446 20.25 -10.84 20.13
CA ALA A 446 20.67 -12.02 20.89
C ALA A 446 19.92 -13.31 20.52
N GLN A 447 18.82 -13.20 19.77
CA GLN A 447 18.03 -14.34 19.26
C GLN A 447 18.42 -14.76 17.84
N GLY A 448 19.41 -14.11 17.25
CA GLY A 448 19.91 -14.46 15.92
C GLY A 448 20.96 -15.55 15.91
N LEU A 449 21.00 -16.33 14.83
CA LEU A 449 22.05 -17.26 14.45
C LEU A 449 22.92 -16.66 13.36
N GLU A 450 24.20 -16.99 13.38
CA GLU A 450 25.10 -16.67 12.26
C GLU A 450 25.02 -17.79 11.22
N VAL A 451 25.22 -17.45 9.95
CA VAL A 451 25.24 -18.37 8.81
C VAL A 451 26.49 -18.10 7.98
N GLU A 452 26.97 -19.06 7.22
CA GLU A 452 28.03 -18.87 6.23
C GLU A 452 27.47 -19.36 4.89
N ILE A 453 27.59 -18.55 3.85
CA ILE A 453 27.24 -18.97 2.49
C ILE A 453 28.56 -19.20 1.77
N ASP A 454 28.81 -20.43 1.34
CA ASP A 454 30.05 -20.75 0.63
C ASP A 454 30.07 -20.14 -0.79
N GLY A 455 31.22 -20.21 -1.47
CA GLY A 455 31.39 -19.72 -2.84
C GLY A 455 30.49 -20.40 -3.88
N ASN A 456 29.78 -21.47 -3.51
CA ASN A 456 28.83 -22.19 -4.34
C ASN A 456 27.37 -21.91 -3.95
N GLY A 457 27.12 -20.98 -3.01
CA GLY A 457 25.78 -20.61 -2.56
C GLY A 457 25.17 -21.55 -1.51
N ARG A 458 25.93 -22.50 -0.95
CA ARG A 458 25.43 -23.40 0.10
C ARG A 458 25.44 -22.71 1.45
N MET A 459 24.31 -22.82 2.14
CA MET A 459 24.08 -22.19 3.43
C MET A 459 24.47 -23.12 4.58
N MET A 460 25.41 -22.69 5.42
CA MET A 460 25.86 -23.39 6.62
C MET A 460 25.45 -22.60 7.87
N LEU A 461 24.66 -23.20 8.75
CA LEU A 461 24.35 -22.60 10.06
C LEU A 461 25.60 -22.65 10.95
N MET A 462 25.95 -21.50 11.53
CA MET A 462 26.99 -21.38 12.53
C MET A 462 26.36 -21.45 13.91
N ASP A 463 26.95 -22.24 14.80
CA ASP A 463 26.57 -22.29 16.21
C ASP A 463 27.15 -21.08 16.97
N ARG A 464 26.80 -19.88 16.50
CA ARG A 464 27.22 -18.58 17.04
C ARG A 464 26.03 -17.62 17.01
N ARG A 465 25.89 -16.84 18.07
CA ARG A 465 24.89 -15.75 18.17
C ARG A 465 25.54 -14.44 17.74
N PHE A 466 24.74 -13.44 17.36
CA PHE A 466 25.27 -12.10 17.12
C PHE A 466 25.93 -11.57 18.41
N ASP A 467 27.15 -11.05 18.28
CA ASP A 467 27.76 -10.26 19.34
C ASP A 467 26.91 -9.00 19.55
N ALA A 468 26.51 -8.75 20.81
CA ALA A 468 25.66 -7.64 21.20
C ALA A 468 26.33 -6.27 21.01
#